data_AF-A0A6S4T687-F1
#
_entry.id   AF-A0A6S4T687-F1
#
_cell.length_a   1.000
_cell.length_b   1.000
_cell.length_c   1.000
_cell.angle_alpha   90.00
_cell.angle_beta   90.00
_cell.angle_gamma   90.00
#
_symmetry.space_group_name_H-M   'P 1'
#
loop_
_entity.id
_entity.type
_entity.pdbx_description
1 polymer ?
#
loop_
_entity_poly.entity_id
_entity_poly.type
_entity_poly.pdbx_seq_one_letter_code
_entity_poly.pdbx_strand_id
1 'polypeptide(L)'
;MNKKILAISILAVTSLVGCSTIPSVTGKGEYYTPNKSMSYARNIAAYAGYPELIKDNEYSHGLDALVTTGSNVAVLSSDLGSAVGGGLGLGLGLMSSLTALYPLNLSDVWNAQLNPGEKYDDAATAARVLKANYKVIDASRFSPKSHASYDKAFMVKGSLNDVVCENTMLVGFDYVCADPAFPDNEIYVAAIRPANGTEFADILGAKPGNYGVYLIDVPNTVEVTEGSTDSLFKLQNGAYVSGDGTKIFPRVAPREDGKRLVFINGQATFI
;
A
#
# COMPACT_ATOMS: atom_id res chain seq x y z
N MET A 1 -40.74 14.35 51.75
CA MET A 1 -39.37 14.70 52.17
C MET A 1 -38.40 14.18 51.13
N ASN A 2 -37.57 15.09 50.63
CA ASN A 2 -36.54 14.90 49.62
C ASN A 2 -35.54 13.78 49.97
N LYS A 3 -35.06 13.07 48.94
CA LYS A 3 -33.63 12.99 48.62
C LYS A 3 -33.43 12.42 47.21
N LYS A 4 -33.07 13.32 46.29
CA LYS A 4 -32.37 13.04 45.03
C LYS A 4 -31.02 12.43 45.38
N ILE A 5 -30.65 11.30 44.77
CA ILE A 5 -29.25 10.88 44.63
C ILE A 5 -29.06 10.35 43.21
N LEU A 6 -27.98 10.85 42.59
CA LEU A 6 -27.63 10.89 41.19
C LEU A 6 -27.73 9.54 40.46
N ALA A 7 -28.40 9.56 39.30
CA ALA A 7 -28.06 8.69 38.19
C ALA A 7 -26.72 9.16 37.62
N ILE A 8 -25.63 8.49 37.98
CA ILE A 8 -24.34 8.66 37.33
C ILE A 8 -24.40 7.83 36.07
N SER A 9 -24.62 8.51 34.95
CA SER A 9 -24.35 8.03 33.60
C SER A 9 -22.89 7.57 33.57
N ILE A 10 -22.67 6.26 33.63
CA ILE A 10 -21.39 5.66 33.25
C ILE A 10 -21.30 5.89 31.74
N LEU A 11 -20.74 7.05 31.39
CA LEU A 11 -20.19 7.32 30.09
C LEU A 11 -19.11 6.24 29.90
N ALA A 12 -19.46 5.19 29.17
CA ALA A 12 -18.51 4.18 28.74
C ALA A 12 -17.50 4.88 27.84
N VAL A 13 -16.46 5.43 28.47
CA VAL A 13 -15.17 5.68 27.85
C VAL A 13 -14.65 4.30 27.46
N THR A 14 -15.11 3.84 26.30
CA THR A 14 -14.41 2.83 25.51
C THR A 14 -13.17 3.53 24.97
N SER A 15 -12.24 3.80 25.88
CA SER A 15 -10.87 4.10 25.51
C SER A 15 -10.41 2.94 24.66
N LEU A 16 -10.17 3.28 23.39
CA LEU A 16 -9.48 2.54 22.36
C LEU A 16 -8.27 1.78 22.93
N VAL A 17 -8.52 0.63 23.53
CA VAL A 17 -7.56 -0.48 23.58
C VAL A 17 -7.99 -1.42 22.48
N GLY A 18 -7.97 -0.91 21.25
CA GLY A 18 -8.05 -1.75 20.07
C GLY A 18 -6.78 -2.58 20.04
N CYS A 19 -6.83 -3.79 20.61
CA CYS A 19 -6.03 -4.88 20.07
C CYS A 19 -6.39 -4.92 18.58
N SER A 20 -5.56 -4.30 17.74
CA SER A 20 -5.75 -4.36 16.29
C SER A 20 -5.46 -5.80 15.91
N THR A 21 -6.48 -6.65 15.97
CA THR A 21 -6.42 -7.96 15.35
C THR A 21 -6.18 -7.70 13.88
N ILE A 22 -4.99 -8.08 13.40
CA ILE A 22 -4.64 -8.02 12.00
C ILE A 22 -5.73 -8.82 11.26
N PRO A 23 -6.44 -8.21 10.29
CA PRO A 23 -7.50 -8.90 9.57
C PRO A 23 -6.94 -10.14 8.87
N SER A 24 -7.72 -11.21 8.82
CA SER A 24 -7.34 -12.44 8.11
C SER A 24 -7.16 -12.18 6.62
N VAL A 25 -6.08 -12.73 6.04
CA VAL A 25 -5.84 -12.73 4.60
C VAL A 25 -6.85 -13.66 3.93
N THR A 26 -7.61 -13.15 2.96
CA THR A 26 -8.65 -13.91 2.24
C THR A 26 -8.20 -14.25 0.82
N GLY A 27 -8.48 -15.47 0.38
CA GLY A 27 -8.17 -15.95 -0.98
C GLY A 27 -6.67 -16.04 -1.25
N LYS A 28 -5.87 -16.31 -0.21
CA LYS A 28 -4.42 -16.51 -0.31
C LYS A 28 -4.15 -17.73 -1.20
N GLY A 29 -3.19 -17.60 -2.12
CA GLY A 29 -2.81 -18.66 -3.08
C GLY A 29 -3.75 -18.85 -4.26
N GLU A 30 -4.84 -18.08 -4.35
CA GLU A 30 -5.76 -18.12 -5.48
C GLU A 30 -5.51 -16.95 -6.44
N TYR A 31 -5.61 -17.22 -7.74
CA TYR A 31 -5.60 -16.15 -8.75
C TYR A 31 -6.73 -15.16 -8.49
N TYR A 32 -6.39 -13.87 -8.59
CA TYR A 32 -7.35 -12.82 -8.35
C TYR A 32 -8.13 -12.47 -9.63
N THR A 33 -9.43 -12.26 -9.49
CA THR A 33 -10.27 -11.70 -10.56
C THR A 33 -10.82 -10.35 -10.12
N PRO A 34 -10.54 -9.25 -10.86
CA PRO A 34 -11.04 -7.93 -10.50
C PRO A 34 -12.57 -7.87 -10.48
N ASN A 35 -13.12 -7.35 -9.39
CA ASN A 35 -14.53 -7.03 -9.29
C ASN A 35 -14.82 -5.64 -9.87
N LYS A 36 -15.62 -5.63 -10.94
CA LYS A 36 -16.03 -4.40 -11.63
C LYS A 36 -16.98 -3.50 -10.85
N SER A 37 -17.59 -3.99 -9.79
CA SER A 37 -18.41 -3.17 -8.88
C SER A 37 -17.59 -2.45 -7.80
N MET A 38 -16.27 -2.55 -7.83
CA MET A 38 -15.37 -1.96 -6.83
C MET A 38 -14.40 -0.98 -7.49
N SER A 39 -13.95 0.03 -6.73
CA SER A 39 -12.86 0.92 -7.16
C SER A 39 -11.57 0.13 -7.43
N TYR A 40 -10.62 0.70 -8.19
CA TYR A 40 -9.29 0.09 -8.30
C TYR A 40 -8.60 0.00 -6.94
N ALA A 41 -8.77 0.98 -6.06
CA ALA A 41 -8.15 0.95 -4.74
C ALA A 41 -8.60 -0.28 -3.95
N ARG A 42 -9.90 -0.57 -3.95
CA ARG A 42 -10.45 -1.76 -3.29
C ARG A 42 -10.06 -3.06 -3.98
N ASN A 43 -9.99 -3.07 -5.31
CA ASN A 43 -9.47 -4.23 -6.04
C ASN A 43 -7.99 -4.50 -5.72
N ILE A 44 -7.14 -3.48 -5.62
CA ILE A 44 -5.73 -3.61 -5.24
C ILE A 44 -5.61 -4.14 -3.80
N ALA A 45 -6.46 -3.66 -2.88
CA ALA A 45 -6.51 -4.18 -1.51
C ALA A 45 -6.90 -5.68 -1.48
N ALA A 46 -7.91 -6.06 -2.27
CA ALA A 46 -8.34 -7.44 -2.42
C ALA A 46 -7.26 -8.33 -3.07
N TYR A 47 -6.56 -7.79 -4.08
CA TYR A 47 -5.41 -8.42 -4.71
C TYR A 47 -4.28 -8.67 -3.70
N ALA A 48 -4.04 -7.72 -2.79
CA ALA A 48 -3.14 -7.88 -1.65
C ALA A 48 -3.69 -8.81 -0.55
N GLY A 49 -4.88 -9.39 -0.71
CA GLY A 49 -5.47 -10.36 0.22
C GLY A 49 -6.37 -9.76 1.30
N TYR A 50 -6.69 -8.46 1.23
CA TYR A 50 -7.46 -7.74 2.24
C TYR A 50 -8.70 -7.02 1.64
N PRO A 51 -9.65 -7.75 1.05
CA PRO A 51 -10.82 -7.17 0.34
C PRO A 51 -11.75 -6.34 1.23
N GLU A 52 -11.76 -6.60 2.53
CA GLU A 52 -12.67 -5.96 3.50
C GLU A 52 -12.03 -4.79 4.26
N LEU A 53 -10.73 -4.56 4.11
CA LEU A 53 -10.06 -3.44 4.79
C LEU A 53 -10.47 -2.10 4.21
N ILE A 54 -10.67 -2.05 2.89
CA ILE A 54 -10.92 -0.80 2.15
C ILE A 54 -12.35 -0.81 1.62
N LYS A 55 -13.08 0.28 1.87
CA LYS A 55 -14.43 0.51 1.39
C LYS A 55 -14.46 1.68 0.41
N ASP A 56 -15.26 1.56 -0.63
CA ASP A 56 -15.42 2.65 -1.58
C ASP A 56 -16.29 3.75 -1.00
N ASN A 57 -15.90 5.00 -1.28
CA ASN A 57 -16.78 6.14 -1.13
C ASN A 57 -17.78 6.16 -2.29
N GLU A 58 -18.98 6.66 -2.04
CA GLU A 58 -20.00 6.78 -3.08
C GLU A 58 -19.54 7.69 -4.22
N TYR A 59 -19.95 7.32 -5.42
CA TYR A 59 -19.79 8.17 -6.60
C TYR A 59 -20.74 9.38 -6.52
N SER A 60 -20.27 10.55 -6.97
CA SER A 60 -21.11 11.75 -7.12
C SER A 60 -21.00 12.28 -8.55
N HIS A 61 -22.13 12.66 -9.16
CA HIS A 61 -22.16 13.27 -10.50
C HIS A 61 -21.35 14.56 -10.62
N GLY A 62 -20.99 15.21 -9.49
CA GLY A 62 -20.05 16.33 -9.50
C GLY A 62 -18.64 15.94 -10.01
N LEU A 63 -18.29 14.65 -10.00
CA LEU A 63 -17.04 14.13 -10.54
C LEU A 63 -17.02 14.07 -12.07
N ASP A 64 -18.18 14.04 -12.73
CA ASP A 64 -18.24 14.12 -14.21
C ASP A 64 -17.71 15.48 -14.70
N ALA A 65 -17.97 16.55 -13.95
CA ALA A 65 -17.44 17.89 -14.24
C ALA A 65 -15.90 17.94 -14.12
N LEU A 66 -15.33 17.17 -13.20
CA LEU A 66 -13.88 17.07 -12.97
C LEU A 66 -13.15 16.50 -14.19
N VAL A 67 -13.74 15.47 -14.81
CA VAL A 67 -13.15 14.78 -15.97
C VAL A 67 -13.39 15.55 -17.26
N THR A 68 -14.52 16.25 -17.38
CA THR A 68 -14.89 16.99 -18.61
C THR A 68 -14.28 18.39 -18.69
N THR A 69 -13.96 19.02 -17.57
CA THR A 69 -13.31 20.35 -17.54
C THR A 69 -11.81 20.23 -17.31
N GLY A 70 -11.06 19.96 -18.39
CA GLY A 70 -9.58 19.88 -18.36
C GLY A 70 -8.86 21.12 -17.81
N SER A 71 -9.58 22.19 -17.45
CA SER A 71 -9.09 23.47 -16.94
C SER A 71 -8.92 23.54 -15.40
N ASN A 72 -9.53 22.64 -14.63
CA ASN A 72 -9.36 22.58 -13.16
C ASN A 72 -8.21 21.65 -12.71
N VAL A 73 -7.52 21.04 -13.69
CA VAL A 73 -6.44 20.06 -13.53
C VAL A 73 -5.20 20.66 -12.87
N ALA A 74 -4.86 21.92 -13.17
CA ALA A 74 -3.68 22.57 -12.59
C ALA A 74 -3.83 22.77 -11.07
N VAL A 75 -5.04 23.13 -10.61
CA VAL A 75 -5.36 23.33 -9.19
C VAL A 75 -5.33 22.02 -8.43
N LEU A 76 -5.74 20.90 -9.05
CA LEU A 76 -5.70 19.58 -8.44
C LEU A 76 -4.31 18.95 -8.47
N SER A 77 -3.51 19.12 -9.52
CA SER A 77 -2.09 18.69 -9.46
C SER A 77 -1.30 19.47 -8.42
N SER A 78 -1.63 20.76 -8.23
CA SER A 78 -1.04 21.56 -7.16
C SER A 78 -1.63 21.25 -5.79
N ASP A 79 -2.92 20.89 -5.64
CA ASP A 79 -3.55 20.49 -4.36
C ASP A 79 -3.24 19.04 -3.96
N LEU A 80 -3.00 18.17 -4.92
CA LEU A 80 -2.61 16.77 -4.72
C LEU A 80 -1.09 16.68 -4.52
N GLY A 81 -0.31 17.63 -5.07
CA GLY A 81 1.10 17.88 -4.73
C GLY A 81 1.32 18.71 -3.46
N SER A 82 0.41 19.63 -3.12
CA SER A 82 0.44 20.45 -1.88
C SER A 82 -0.31 19.81 -0.71
N ALA A 83 -0.94 18.64 -0.91
CA ALA A 83 -1.35 17.75 0.19
C ALA A 83 -0.15 17.19 0.99
N VAL A 84 1.09 17.53 0.60
CA VAL A 84 2.31 17.40 1.41
C VAL A 84 2.52 18.60 2.36
N GLY A 85 1.72 19.68 2.26
CA GLY A 85 1.77 20.83 3.15
C GLY A 85 0.83 21.99 2.76
N GLY A 86 -0.43 21.92 3.19
CA GLY A 86 -1.33 23.05 3.46
C GLY A 86 -1.90 23.86 2.28
N GLY A 87 -3.23 23.86 2.14
CA GLY A 87 -3.97 25.04 1.65
C GLY A 87 -5.07 24.81 0.62
N LEU A 88 -6.29 24.52 1.13
CA LEU A 88 -7.60 24.88 0.55
C LEU A 88 -8.06 24.16 -0.75
N GLY A 89 -8.80 23.06 -0.54
CA GLY A 89 -10.25 23.25 -0.59
C GLY A 89 -11.08 22.38 -1.54
N LEU A 90 -10.60 21.25 -2.07
CA LEU A 90 -11.49 20.21 -2.65
C LEU A 90 -11.05 18.75 -2.34
N GLY A 91 -9.93 18.56 -1.63
CA GLY A 91 -9.36 17.26 -1.25
C GLY A 91 -9.86 16.64 0.06
N LEU A 92 -10.79 17.29 0.77
CA LEU A 92 -11.14 16.93 2.16
C LEU A 92 -12.33 15.96 2.32
N GLY A 93 -12.81 15.32 1.24
CA GLY A 93 -13.88 14.30 1.33
C GLY A 93 -13.55 12.97 0.64
N LEU A 94 -12.66 12.97 -0.36
CA LEU A 94 -12.32 11.76 -1.14
C LEU A 94 -11.23 10.90 -0.49
N MET A 95 -10.39 11.53 0.35
CA MET A 95 -9.16 10.97 0.93
C MET A 95 -9.14 11.03 2.46
N SER A 96 -10.11 11.71 3.08
CA SER A 96 -10.01 12.28 4.43
C SER A 96 -10.51 11.41 5.57
N SER A 97 -11.10 10.26 5.29
CA SER A 97 -11.32 9.27 6.34
C SER A 97 -10.47 8.08 5.97
N LEU A 98 -9.37 7.83 6.70
CA LEU A 98 -8.80 6.50 6.87
C LEU A 98 -7.70 6.48 7.92
N THR A 99 -8.02 5.76 8.99
CA THR A 99 -7.09 5.18 9.94
C THR A 99 -5.94 4.42 9.26
N ALA A 100 -4.82 4.29 9.97
CA ALA A 100 -3.74 3.36 9.65
C ALA A 100 -4.31 1.92 9.52
N LEU A 101 -4.65 1.47 8.31
CA LEU A 101 -5.12 0.10 8.07
C LEU A 101 -3.92 -0.80 7.81
N TYR A 102 -3.20 -1.13 8.89
CA TYR A 102 -2.16 -2.15 8.83
C TYR A 102 -2.75 -3.48 8.34
N PRO A 103 -2.09 -4.19 7.41
CA PRO A 103 -0.75 -3.92 6.88
C PRO A 103 -0.69 -3.04 5.62
N LEU A 104 -1.81 -2.74 4.96
CA LEU A 104 -1.83 -2.03 3.67
C LEU A 104 -1.22 -0.62 3.67
N ASN A 105 -1.24 0.08 4.81
CA ASN A 105 -0.67 1.44 4.92
C ASN A 105 0.83 1.50 5.20
N LEU A 106 1.42 0.41 5.72
CA LEU A 106 2.86 0.33 5.99
C LEU A 106 3.58 -0.48 4.91
N SER A 107 2.87 -1.40 4.27
CA SER A 107 3.46 -2.30 3.31
C SER A 107 3.20 -1.88 1.86
N ASP A 108 4.21 -2.13 1.05
CA ASP A 108 4.19 -1.99 -0.39
C ASP A 108 3.55 -3.23 -1.03
N VAL A 109 2.59 -3.03 -1.96
CA VAL A 109 1.96 -4.11 -2.73
C VAL A 109 2.72 -4.30 -4.04
N TRP A 110 3.46 -5.40 -4.14
CA TRP A 110 4.26 -5.74 -5.31
C TRP A 110 3.57 -6.78 -6.17
N ASN A 111 3.61 -6.57 -7.49
CA ASN A 111 3.38 -7.59 -8.49
C ASN A 111 4.72 -7.88 -9.17
N ALA A 112 5.43 -8.87 -8.66
CA ALA A 112 6.82 -9.16 -9.04
C ALA A 112 6.91 -10.33 -10.01
N GLN A 113 7.69 -10.17 -11.08
CA GLN A 113 7.88 -11.22 -12.06
C GLN A 113 8.68 -12.38 -11.45
N LEU A 114 8.20 -13.61 -11.68
CA LEU A 114 8.87 -14.82 -11.24
C LEU A 114 9.85 -15.29 -12.32
N ASN A 115 11.06 -15.69 -11.90
CA ASN A 115 11.98 -16.36 -12.79
C ASN A 115 11.50 -17.79 -13.09
N PRO A 116 11.97 -18.42 -14.18
CA PRO A 116 11.64 -19.81 -14.48
C PRO A 116 11.97 -20.75 -13.30
N GLY A 117 10.97 -21.49 -12.84
CA GLY A 117 11.10 -22.44 -11.73
C GLY A 117 10.89 -21.86 -10.32
N GLU A 118 10.79 -20.54 -10.18
CA GLU A 118 10.42 -19.92 -8.90
C GLU A 118 8.95 -20.15 -8.57
N LYS A 119 8.66 -20.36 -7.28
CA LYS A 119 7.30 -20.27 -6.74
C LYS A 119 7.14 -18.97 -5.97
N TYR A 120 5.94 -18.41 -6.01
CA TYR A 120 5.64 -17.14 -5.35
C TYR A 120 5.71 -17.24 -3.81
N ASP A 121 5.52 -18.43 -3.27
CA ASP A 121 5.46 -18.77 -1.84
C ASP A 121 6.71 -19.52 -1.35
N ASP A 122 7.85 -19.30 -2.01
CA ASP A 122 9.14 -19.77 -1.52
C ASP A 122 9.93 -18.60 -0.88
N ALA A 123 10.54 -18.85 0.28
CA ALA A 123 11.33 -17.84 1.01
C ALA A 123 12.51 -17.30 0.18
N ALA A 124 13.13 -18.15 -0.65
CA ALA A 124 14.20 -17.74 -1.55
C ALA A 124 13.71 -16.77 -2.63
N THR A 125 12.50 -16.97 -3.15
CA THR A 125 11.87 -16.06 -4.11
C THR A 125 11.54 -14.73 -3.43
N ALA A 126 10.96 -14.75 -2.22
CA ALA A 126 10.72 -13.53 -1.44
C ALA A 126 11.99 -12.71 -1.22
N ALA A 127 13.10 -13.36 -0.84
CA ALA A 127 14.40 -12.71 -0.69
C ALA A 127 14.92 -12.11 -2.00
N ARG A 128 14.74 -12.81 -3.14
CA ARG A 128 15.11 -12.27 -4.45
C ARG A 128 14.27 -11.05 -4.81
N VAL A 129 12.95 -11.12 -4.66
CA VAL A 129 12.04 -10.01 -4.97
C VAL A 129 12.43 -8.79 -4.15
N LEU A 130 12.71 -8.96 -2.86
CA LEU A 130 13.20 -7.90 -2.00
C LEU A 130 14.50 -7.27 -2.54
N LYS A 131 15.51 -8.09 -2.84
CA LYS A 131 16.83 -7.62 -3.34
C LYS A 131 16.77 -6.94 -4.71
N ALA A 132 15.82 -7.34 -5.55
CA ALA A 132 15.62 -6.73 -6.87
C ALA A 132 14.95 -5.36 -6.78
N ASN A 133 14.09 -5.16 -5.78
CA ASN A 133 13.17 -4.02 -5.72
C ASN A 133 13.51 -2.99 -4.66
N TYR A 134 14.39 -3.31 -3.72
CA TYR A 134 14.82 -2.41 -2.67
C TYR A 134 16.33 -2.23 -2.67
N LYS A 135 16.75 -1.09 -2.13
CA LYS A 135 18.14 -0.74 -1.86
C LYS A 135 18.24 -0.17 -0.45
N VAL A 136 19.43 -0.32 0.13
CA VAL A 136 19.74 0.31 1.42
C VAL A 136 19.86 1.82 1.22
N ILE A 137 19.26 2.60 2.09
CA ILE A 137 19.32 4.07 2.05
C ILE A 137 20.75 4.52 2.38
N ASP A 138 21.25 5.52 1.65
CA ASP A 138 22.55 6.13 1.95
C ASP A 138 22.53 6.79 3.34
N ALA A 139 23.42 6.31 4.22
CA ALA A 139 23.60 6.83 5.57
C ALA A 139 23.91 8.35 5.60
N SER A 140 24.45 8.92 4.51
CA SER A 140 24.74 10.36 4.38
C SER A 140 23.47 11.23 4.44
N ARG A 141 22.29 10.66 4.17
CA ARG A 141 20.99 11.35 4.20
C ARG A 141 20.51 11.67 5.62
N PHE A 142 21.13 11.05 6.63
CA PHE A 142 20.72 11.22 8.02
C PHE A 142 21.70 12.11 8.78
N SER A 143 21.15 13.01 9.61
CA SER A 143 21.99 13.83 10.49
C SER A 143 22.73 12.93 11.50
N PRO A 144 23.99 13.26 11.88
CA PRO A 144 24.75 12.49 12.87
C PRO A 144 24.08 12.37 14.25
N LYS A 145 23.07 13.20 14.53
CA LYS A 145 22.30 13.22 15.80
C LYS A 145 20.98 12.46 15.72
N SER A 146 20.63 11.90 14.57
CA SER A 146 19.41 11.09 14.42
C SER A 146 19.56 9.73 15.11
N HIS A 147 18.42 9.15 15.53
CA HIS A 147 18.33 7.81 16.14
C HIS A 147 18.83 6.67 15.24
N ALA A 148 19.30 6.97 14.03
CA ALA A 148 19.90 6.04 13.08
C ALA A 148 21.22 5.38 13.55
N SER A 149 21.69 5.62 14.78
CA SER A 149 23.00 5.14 15.23
C SER A 149 23.13 3.61 15.25
N TYR A 150 22.05 2.88 15.54
CA TYR A 150 22.04 1.41 15.53
C TYR A 150 21.99 0.84 14.12
N ASP A 151 21.18 1.44 13.25
CA ASP A 151 21.03 1.00 11.85
C ASP A 151 22.14 1.49 10.93
N LYS A 152 22.98 2.41 11.40
CA LYS A 152 24.05 3.01 10.59
C LYS A 152 25.02 1.96 10.07
N ALA A 153 25.32 0.92 10.85
CA ALA A 153 26.24 -0.13 10.41
C ALA A 153 25.67 -0.92 9.21
N PHE A 154 24.38 -1.24 9.24
CA PHE A 154 23.66 -1.83 8.11
C PHE A 154 23.62 -0.87 6.90
N MET A 155 23.29 0.40 7.13
CA MET A 155 23.27 1.40 6.07
C MET A 155 24.64 1.65 5.42
N VAL A 156 25.71 1.59 6.21
CA VAL A 156 27.10 1.70 5.72
C VAL A 156 27.52 0.47 4.93
N LYS A 157 27.04 -0.73 5.29
CA LYS A 157 27.22 -1.93 4.47
C LYS A 157 26.55 -1.75 3.09
N GLY A 158 25.41 -1.07 3.04
CA GLY A 158 24.82 -0.56 1.79
C GLY A 158 24.29 -1.62 0.84
N SER A 159 24.09 -2.86 1.29
CA SER A 159 23.66 -3.97 0.43
C SER A 159 22.71 -4.94 1.13
N LEU A 160 21.71 -5.40 0.38
CA LEU A 160 20.76 -6.44 0.79
C LEU A 160 21.20 -7.86 0.40
N ASN A 161 22.40 -8.04 -0.17
CA ASN A 161 22.80 -9.34 -0.74
C ASN A 161 22.81 -10.50 0.26
N ASP A 162 23.15 -10.22 1.52
CA ASP A 162 23.19 -11.23 2.59
C ASP A 162 21.87 -11.37 3.36
N VAL A 163 20.83 -10.63 2.96
CA VAL A 163 19.49 -10.78 3.56
C VAL A 163 18.95 -12.17 3.23
N VAL A 164 18.50 -12.88 4.26
CA VAL A 164 17.85 -14.19 4.16
C VAL A 164 16.45 -14.07 4.74
N CYS A 165 15.49 -14.76 4.11
CA CYS A 165 14.11 -14.82 4.58
C CYS A 165 13.86 -16.16 5.27
N GLU A 166 13.25 -16.11 6.45
CA GLU A 166 12.83 -17.27 7.23
C GLU A 166 11.35 -17.18 7.55
N ASN A 167 10.69 -18.32 7.80
CA ASN A 167 9.28 -18.33 8.17
C ASN A 167 9.06 -17.54 9.47
N THR A 168 8.02 -16.71 9.52
CA THR A 168 7.67 -15.94 10.73
C THR A 168 6.40 -16.47 11.39
N MET A 169 6.28 -16.22 12.69
CA MET A 169 5.04 -16.42 13.44
C MET A 169 4.16 -15.15 13.46
N LEU A 170 4.64 -14.05 12.88
CA LEU A 170 3.88 -12.80 12.84
C LEU A 170 2.65 -12.96 11.95
N VAL A 171 1.46 -12.78 12.54
CA VAL A 171 0.20 -12.89 11.82
C VAL A 171 0.15 -11.90 10.66
N GLY A 172 -0.19 -12.40 9.47
CA GLY A 172 -0.30 -11.60 8.25
C GLY A 172 0.94 -11.62 7.37
N PHE A 173 2.06 -12.16 7.85
CA PHE A 173 3.30 -12.32 7.08
C PHE A 173 3.73 -13.78 7.03
N ASP A 174 4.40 -14.16 5.96
CA ASP A 174 4.96 -15.50 5.78
C ASP A 174 6.42 -15.55 6.20
N TYR A 175 7.15 -14.47 5.90
CA TYR A 175 8.57 -14.39 6.13
C TYR A 175 8.97 -13.14 6.90
N VAL A 176 10.00 -13.30 7.71
CA VAL A 176 10.85 -12.21 8.18
C VAL A 176 12.19 -12.33 7.47
N CYS A 177 12.65 -11.24 6.89
CA CYS A 177 13.87 -11.17 6.12
C CYS A 177 14.84 -10.21 6.79
N ALA A 178 16.03 -10.67 7.16
CA ALA A 178 17.05 -9.84 7.76
C ALA A 178 18.44 -10.26 7.29
N ASP A 179 19.39 -9.36 7.42
CA ASP A 179 20.80 -9.72 7.37
C ASP A 179 21.19 -10.36 8.71
N PRO A 180 21.74 -11.59 8.75
CA PRO A 180 22.15 -12.22 10.00
C PRO A 180 23.14 -11.39 10.84
N ALA A 181 23.92 -10.51 10.21
CA ALA A 181 24.82 -9.59 10.91
C ALA A 181 24.10 -8.37 11.52
N PHE A 182 22.88 -8.06 11.05
CA PHE A 182 22.05 -6.94 11.47
C PHE A 182 20.60 -7.39 11.69
N PRO A 183 20.34 -8.28 12.67
CA PRO A 183 19.04 -8.92 12.84
C PRO A 183 17.92 -7.94 13.18
N ASP A 184 18.24 -6.77 13.73
CA ASP A 184 17.24 -5.74 14.08
C ASP A 184 16.67 -5.01 12.84
N ASN A 185 17.27 -5.19 11.66
CA ASN A 185 16.78 -4.61 10.39
C ASN A 185 15.87 -5.62 9.67
N GLU A 186 14.73 -5.90 10.31
CA GLU A 186 13.74 -6.87 9.82
C GLU A 186 12.85 -6.29 8.73
N ILE A 187 12.63 -7.08 7.68
CA ILE A 187 11.71 -6.80 6.58
C ILE A 187 10.66 -7.91 6.57
N TYR A 188 9.39 -7.57 6.67
CA TYR A 188 8.32 -8.56 6.72
C TYR A 188 7.70 -8.73 5.34
N VAL A 189 7.55 -9.98 4.90
CA VAL A 189 7.01 -10.31 3.57
C VAL A 189 5.85 -11.28 3.70
N ALA A 190 4.71 -10.93 3.09
CA ALA A 190 3.60 -11.84 2.88
C ALA A 190 3.52 -12.22 1.39
N ALA A 191 3.63 -13.51 1.09
CA ALA A 191 3.42 -14.05 -0.25
C ALA A 191 1.93 -14.34 -0.43
N ILE A 192 1.22 -13.43 -1.09
CA ILE A 192 -0.24 -13.41 -1.10
C ILE A 192 -0.81 -14.44 -2.08
N ARG A 193 -0.42 -14.39 -3.35
CA ARG A 193 -1.02 -15.21 -4.42
C ARG A 193 -0.16 -15.25 -5.68
N PRO A 194 -0.33 -16.25 -6.56
CA PRO A 194 0.17 -16.17 -7.92
C PRO A 194 -0.66 -15.16 -8.74
N ALA A 195 -0.05 -14.61 -9.77
CA ALA A 195 -0.67 -13.69 -10.71
C ALA A 195 -0.14 -13.90 -12.13
N ASN A 196 -0.90 -13.43 -13.11
CA ASN A 196 -0.56 -13.62 -14.52
C ASN A 196 -0.33 -12.32 -15.31
N GLY A 197 -0.43 -11.16 -14.64
CA GLY A 197 -0.20 -9.85 -15.23
C GLY A 197 -1.41 -9.27 -15.99
N THR A 198 -2.54 -9.98 -16.02
CA THR A 198 -3.77 -9.50 -16.68
C THR A 198 -4.76 -8.84 -15.72
N GLU A 199 -4.57 -8.98 -14.41
CA GLU A 199 -5.50 -8.55 -13.36
C GLU A 199 -5.74 -7.03 -13.39
N PHE A 200 -4.76 -6.26 -13.85
CA PHE A 200 -4.85 -4.80 -13.94
C PHE A 200 -4.27 -4.30 -15.26
N ALA A 201 -4.53 -5.00 -16.36
CA ALA A 201 -3.92 -4.70 -17.67
C ALA A 201 -4.13 -3.25 -18.13
N ASP A 202 -5.26 -2.65 -17.74
CA ASP A 202 -5.66 -1.27 -18.02
C ASP A 202 -4.87 -0.20 -17.24
N ILE A 203 -4.31 -0.53 -16.06
CA ILE A 203 -3.59 0.44 -15.22
C ILE A 203 -2.13 0.08 -14.95
N LEU A 204 -1.78 -1.20 -14.88
CA LEU A 204 -0.40 -1.67 -14.70
C LEU A 204 0.35 -1.75 -16.02
N GLY A 205 -0.33 -2.08 -17.12
CA GLY A 205 0.35 -2.39 -18.39
C GLY A 205 1.34 -3.55 -18.29
N ALA A 206 1.21 -4.39 -17.25
CA ALA A 206 2.00 -5.60 -17.11
C ALA A 206 1.74 -6.53 -18.30
N LYS A 207 2.79 -7.14 -18.83
CA LYS A 207 2.64 -8.13 -19.89
C LYS A 207 2.14 -9.44 -19.28
N PRO A 208 1.37 -10.25 -20.02
CA PRO A 208 1.04 -11.60 -19.57
C PRO A 208 2.31 -12.40 -19.25
N GLY A 209 2.32 -13.10 -18.11
CA GLY A 209 3.50 -13.82 -17.61
C GLY A 209 3.22 -14.55 -16.30
N ASN A 210 4.27 -14.92 -15.57
CA ASN A 210 4.17 -15.53 -14.25
C ASN A 210 4.65 -14.53 -13.20
N TYR A 211 3.78 -14.18 -12.26
CA TYR A 211 4.03 -13.19 -11.23
C TYR A 211 3.65 -13.73 -9.85
N GLY A 212 4.26 -13.15 -8.83
CA GLY A 212 3.85 -13.30 -7.43
C GLY A 212 3.38 -11.96 -6.89
N VAL A 213 2.34 -12.00 -6.05
CA VAL A 213 1.86 -10.83 -5.32
C VAL A 213 2.42 -10.84 -3.93
N TYR A 214 3.12 -9.78 -3.56
CA TYR A 214 3.77 -9.65 -2.26
C TYR A 214 3.29 -8.40 -1.55
N LEU A 215 3.14 -8.53 -0.24
CA LEU A 215 3.02 -7.40 0.66
C LEU A 215 4.33 -7.29 1.44
N ILE A 216 5.05 -6.18 1.28
CA ILE A 216 6.40 -6.02 1.87
C ILE A 216 6.39 -4.81 2.80
N ASP A 217 6.57 -5.05 4.10
CA ASP A 217 6.79 -4.03 5.12
C ASP A 217 8.29 -3.87 5.36
N VAL A 218 8.79 -2.65 5.25
CA VAL A 218 10.23 -2.36 5.28
C VAL A 218 10.60 -1.39 6.40
N PRO A 219 11.80 -1.53 7.00
CA PRO A 219 12.31 -0.58 7.97
C PRO A 219 12.72 0.72 7.26
N ASN A 220 12.92 1.79 8.05
CA ASN A 220 13.33 3.11 7.56
C ASN A 220 14.78 3.18 7.01
N THR A 221 15.40 2.04 6.78
CA THR A 221 16.81 1.87 6.38
C THR A 221 16.93 1.38 4.94
N VAL A 222 15.81 1.01 4.31
CA VAL A 222 15.73 0.61 2.91
C VAL A 222 14.65 1.42 2.20
N GLU A 223 14.83 1.59 0.90
CA GLU A 223 13.87 2.26 0.03
C GLU A 223 13.74 1.51 -1.29
N VAL A 224 12.67 1.81 -2.02
CA VAL A 224 12.43 1.22 -3.33
C VAL A 224 13.52 1.66 -4.31
N THR A 225 14.04 0.72 -5.08
CA THR A 225 15.00 0.97 -6.16
C THR A 225 14.32 1.72 -7.29
N GLU A 226 14.90 2.86 -7.68
CA GLU A 226 14.44 3.62 -8.85
C GLU A 226 14.52 2.77 -10.12
N GLY A 227 13.45 2.80 -10.93
CA GLY A 227 13.40 2.05 -12.18
C GLY A 227 13.21 0.54 -12.01
N SER A 228 12.72 0.08 -10.85
CA SER A 228 12.23 -1.30 -10.71
C SER A 228 11.27 -1.64 -11.87
N THR A 229 11.48 -2.83 -12.45
CA THR A 229 10.64 -3.37 -13.52
C THR A 229 9.34 -4.00 -13.00
N ASP A 230 9.31 -4.32 -11.70
CA ASP A 230 8.13 -4.90 -11.06
C ASP A 230 7.13 -3.79 -10.73
N SER A 231 5.84 -4.13 -10.82
CA SER A 231 4.80 -3.14 -10.55
C SER A 231 4.55 -3.01 -9.05
N LEU A 232 4.41 -1.78 -8.60
CA LEU A 232 4.22 -1.42 -7.19
C LEU A 232 3.00 -0.53 -7.01
N PHE A 233 2.22 -0.81 -5.96
CA PHE A 233 1.22 0.10 -5.42
C PHE A 233 1.52 0.44 -3.96
N LYS A 234 1.45 1.74 -3.63
CA LYS A 234 1.58 2.27 -2.27
C LYS A 234 0.27 2.89 -1.83
N LEU A 235 -0.20 2.57 -0.63
CA LEU A 235 -1.36 3.26 -0.07
C LEU A 235 -0.90 4.59 0.54
N GLN A 236 -1.34 5.70 -0.03
CA GLN A 236 -0.99 7.05 0.40
C GLN A 236 -2.26 7.88 0.55
N ASN A 237 -2.46 8.46 1.74
CA ASN A 237 -3.60 9.33 2.03
C ASN A 237 -4.96 8.69 1.67
N GLY A 238 -5.10 7.37 1.79
CA GLY A 238 -6.35 6.67 1.47
C GLY A 238 -6.57 6.33 -0.01
N ALA A 239 -5.61 6.59 -0.90
CA ALA A 239 -5.61 6.09 -2.29
C ALA A 239 -4.38 5.24 -2.57
N TYR A 240 -4.49 4.30 -3.51
CA TYR A 240 -3.28 3.64 -4.02
C TYR A 240 -2.60 4.52 -5.07
N VAL A 241 -1.28 4.55 -5.03
CA VAL A 241 -0.42 5.28 -5.97
C VAL A 241 0.54 4.28 -6.60
N SER A 242 0.77 4.37 -7.91
CA SER A 242 1.78 3.56 -8.59
C SER A 242 3.19 3.91 -8.11
N GLY A 243 4.13 2.96 -8.23
CA GLY A 243 5.52 3.16 -7.78
C GLY A 243 6.25 4.38 -8.39
N ASP A 244 5.88 4.80 -9.59
CA ASP A 244 6.40 5.99 -10.27
C ASP A 244 5.67 7.30 -9.90
N GLY A 245 4.64 7.23 -9.06
CA GLY A 245 3.83 8.37 -8.63
C GLY A 245 2.90 8.95 -9.70
N THR A 246 2.84 8.37 -10.90
CA THR A 246 2.11 8.95 -12.03
C THR A 246 0.63 8.59 -12.05
N LYS A 247 0.24 7.49 -11.38
CA LYS A 247 -1.14 7.00 -11.34
C LYS A 247 -1.66 6.97 -9.91
N ILE A 248 -2.88 7.48 -9.72
CA ILE A 248 -3.56 7.49 -8.43
C ILE A 248 -4.93 6.81 -8.58
N PHE A 249 -5.19 5.86 -7.71
CA PHE A 249 -6.36 5.02 -7.65
C PHE A 249 -7.17 5.38 -6.41
N PRO A 250 -8.14 6.31 -6.52
CA PRO A 250 -8.93 6.74 -5.39
C PRO A 250 -9.94 5.66 -4.96
N ARG A 251 -10.39 5.74 -3.71
CA ARG A 251 -11.48 4.92 -3.18
C ARG A 251 -12.85 5.46 -3.58
N VAL A 252 -13.12 5.54 -4.88
CA VAL A 252 -14.41 6.01 -5.41
C VAL A 252 -15.07 4.86 -6.13
N ALA A 253 -16.31 4.56 -5.74
CA ALA A 253 -17.11 3.52 -6.37
C ALA A 253 -17.22 3.77 -7.89
N PRO A 254 -17.32 2.71 -8.71
CA PRO A 254 -17.58 2.86 -10.13
C PRO A 254 -18.86 3.66 -10.38
N ARG A 255 -18.90 4.37 -11.51
CA ARG A 255 -20.11 5.02 -12.00
C ARG A 255 -21.16 3.95 -12.39
N GLU A 256 -22.39 4.40 -12.60
CA GLU A 256 -23.51 3.53 -13.04
C GLU A 256 -23.21 2.72 -14.31
N ASP A 257 -22.36 3.23 -15.22
CA ASP A 257 -21.92 2.51 -16.42
C ASP A 257 -20.72 1.58 -16.21
N GLY A 258 -20.26 1.43 -14.95
CA GLY A 258 -19.17 0.55 -14.54
C GLY A 258 -17.77 1.14 -14.70
N LYS A 259 -17.62 2.38 -15.18
CA LYS A 259 -16.31 3.03 -15.30
C LYS A 259 -15.79 3.51 -13.95
N ARG A 260 -14.48 3.44 -13.76
CA ARG A 260 -13.81 3.76 -12.50
C ARG A 260 -12.95 5.00 -12.66
N LEU A 261 -13.01 5.88 -11.66
CA LEU A 261 -12.17 7.07 -11.62
C LEU A 261 -10.72 6.68 -11.31
N VAL A 262 -9.79 7.17 -12.11
CA VAL A 262 -8.34 7.13 -11.88
C VAL A 262 -7.75 8.49 -12.21
N PHE A 263 -6.59 8.81 -11.65
CA PHE A 263 -5.78 9.93 -12.11
C PHE A 263 -4.53 9.40 -12.79
N ILE A 264 -4.24 9.87 -13.99
CA ILE A 264 -3.06 9.48 -14.77
C ILE A 264 -2.34 10.76 -15.17
N ASN A 265 -1.09 10.91 -14.75
CA ASN A 265 -0.30 12.14 -14.95
C ASN A 265 -1.03 13.40 -14.46
N GLY A 266 -1.72 13.30 -13.32
CA GLY A 266 -2.53 14.38 -12.74
C GLY A 266 -3.88 14.60 -13.41
N GLN A 267 -4.22 13.88 -14.48
CA GLN A 267 -5.49 14.01 -15.18
C GLN A 267 -6.52 12.99 -14.71
N ALA A 268 -7.68 13.48 -14.27
CA ALA A 268 -8.82 12.63 -13.91
C ALA A 268 -9.37 11.93 -15.17
N THR A 269 -9.48 10.61 -15.13
CA THR A 269 -9.91 9.76 -16.25
C THR A 269 -10.89 8.69 -15.75
N PHE A 270 -11.89 8.36 -16.56
CA PHE A 270 -12.76 7.19 -16.35
C PHE A 270 -12.35 6.06 -17.29
N ILE A 271 -11.97 4.92 -16.72
CA ILE A 271 -11.64 3.69 -17.47
C ILE A 271 -12.58 2.55 -17.12
#